data_AF-A0A3N5QTT0-F1
#
_entry.id   AF-A0A3N5QTT0-F1
#
_cell.length_a   1.000
_cell.length_b   1.000
_cell.length_c   1.000
_cell.angle_alpha   90.00
_cell.angle_beta   90.00
_cell.angle_gamma   90.00
#
_symmetry.space_group_name_H-M   'P 1'
#
loop_
_entity.id
_entity.type
_entity.pdbx_description
1 polymer ?
#
loop_
_entity_poly.entity_id
_entity_poly.type
_entity_poly.pdbx_seq_one_letter_code
_entity_poly.pdbx_strand_id
1 'polypeptide(L)'
;EFGQYTWPWLGVTGNSVNLAVQQANDLPSQNGAYIHTVVTGGPAAQAGLRGSTGETVVNGVSVPRGGDVVIAANGELIHDFTDLLVLTSNSTVGDQLELTVVRAGEEIIIPVTLGPRPGNVQLPTGHP
;
A
#
# COMPACT_ATOMS: atom_id res chain seq x y z
N GLU A 1 -17.75 20.75 -19.16
CA GLU A 1 -18.06 19.98 -17.94
C GLU A 1 -16.74 19.39 -17.44
N PHE A 2 -16.18 19.89 -16.33
CA PHE A 2 -14.94 19.33 -15.80
C PHE A 2 -15.32 18.16 -14.88
N GLY A 3 -15.25 16.94 -15.42
CA GLY A 3 -15.45 15.72 -14.64
C GLY A 3 -14.35 15.62 -13.59
N GLN A 4 -14.69 15.91 -12.33
CA GLN A 4 -13.81 15.65 -11.20
C GLN A 4 -13.76 14.13 -11.01
N TYR A 5 -12.84 13.46 -11.69
CA TYR A 5 -12.61 12.04 -11.44
C TYR A 5 -11.79 11.92 -10.16
N THR A 6 -12.47 11.56 -9.07
CA THR A 6 -11.82 11.33 -7.79
C THR A 6 -11.18 9.95 -7.83
N TRP A 7 -9.86 9.93 -7.98
CA TRP A 7 -9.12 8.67 -7.99
C TRP A 7 -9.09 8.07 -6.58
N PRO A 8 -9.48 6.79 -6.43
CA PRO A 8 -9.30 6.06 -5.18
C PRO A 8 -7.82 6.01 -4.80
N TRP A 9 -7.55 6.16 -3.52
CA TRP A 9 -6.20 6.24 -3.01
C TRP A 9 -6.09 5.56 -1.66
N LEU A 10 -5.11 4.66 -1.56
CA LEU A 10 -4.81 3.95 -0.33
C LEU A 10 -3.88 4.76 0.58
N GLY A 11 -3.01 5.60 0.02
CA GLY A 11 -2.05 6.38 0.81
C GLY A 11 -0.81 5.59 1.23
N VAL A 12 -0.33 4.70 0.35
CA VAL A 12 0.91 3.94 0.56
C VAL A 12 1.86 4.12 -0.61
N THR A 13 3.15 3.99 -0.32
CA THR A 13 4.21 3.80 -1.32
C THR A 13 4.97 2.54 -0.96
N GLY A 14 5.48 1.87 -1.98
CA GLY A 14 6.03 0.55 -1.82
C GLY A 14 6.60 -0.01 -3.10
N ASN A 15 7.02 -1.27 -3.00
CA ASN A 15 7.55 -2.05 -4.10
C ASN A 15 7.07 -3.49 -3.96
N SER A 16 7.17 -4.26 -5.04
CA SER A 16 6.89 -5.69 -4.99
C SER A 16 7.92 -6.39 -4.10
N VAL A 17 7.48 -7.44 -3.42
CA VAL A 17 8.38 -8.29 -2.64
C VAL A 17 9.38 -8.98 -3.59
N ASN A 18 10.64 -9.02 -3.17
CA ASN A 18 11.70 -9.77 -3.85
C ASN A 18 12.35 -10.74 -2.85
N LEU A 19 13.28 -11.58 -3.31
CA LEU A 19 13.97 -12.55 -2.45
C LEU A 19 14.59 -11.91 -1.19
N ALA A 20 15.23 -10.75 -1.35
CA ALA A 20 15.91 -10.10 -0.24
C ALA A 20 14.93 -9.51 0.79
N VAL A 21 13.81 -8.93 0.34
CA VAL A 21 12.71 -8.47 1.22
C VAL A 21 12.05 -9.65 1.92
N GLN A 22 11.81 -10.75 1.21
CA GLN A 22 11.26 -11.99 1.75
C GLN A 22 12.14 -12.56 2.87
N GLN A 23 13.45 -12.64 2.65
CA GLN A 23 14.42 -13.08 3.66
C GLN A 23 14.55 -12.10 4.83
N ALA A 24 14.48 -10.79 4.58
CA ALA A 24 14.60 -9.77 5.62
C ALA A 24 13.38 -9.66 6.55
N ASN A 25 12.22 -10.10 6.10
CA ASN A 25 10.95 -9.95 6.79
C ASN A 25 10.25 -11.28 7.11
N ASP A 26 10.98 -12.40 6.97
CA ASP A 26 10.50 -13.77 7.21
C ASP A 26 9.16 -14.08 6.51
N LEU A 27 9.02 -13.60 5.27
CA LEU A 27 7.77 -13.78 4.51
C LEU A 27 7.69 -15.23 3.99
N PRO A 28 6.48 -15.82 3.96
CA PRO A 28 6.28 -17.18 3.47
C PRO A 28 6.50 -17.32 1.96
N SER A 29 6.40 -16.22 1.21
CA SER A 29 6.56 -16.21 -0.24
C SER A 29 7.15 -14.88 -0.72
N GLN A 30 7.54 -14.85 -2.00
CA GLN A 30 7.98 -13.63 -2.69
C GLN A 30 6.80 -12.83 -3.27
N ASN A 31 5.57 -13.26 -2.99
CA ASN A 31 4.37 -12.61 -3.49
C ASN A 31 3.93 -11.56 -2.49
N GLY A 32 3.54 -10.40 -3.01
CA GLY A 32 2.93 -9.34 -2.24
C GLY A 32 3.47 -7.95 -2.55
N ALA A 33 2.76 -6.99 -2.00
CA ALA A 33 3.10 -5.58 -2.08
C ALA A 33 3.72 -5.14 -0.74
N TYR A 34 5.03 -4.87 -0.73
CA TYR A 34 5.73 -4.37 0.44
C TYR A 34 5.41 -2.89 0.65
N ILE A 35 4.91 -2.53 1.83
CA ILE A 35 4.60 -1.14 2.17
C ILE A 35 5.86 -0.45 2.71
N HIS A 36 6.47 0.37 1.87
CA HIS A 36 7.67 1.11 2.24
C HIS A 36 7.33 2.31 3.12
N THR A 37 6.34 3.11 2.73
CA THR A 37 5.92 4.29 3.50
C THR A 37 4.41 4.42 3.45
N VAL A 38 3.82 4.77 4.60
CA VAL A 38 2.41 5.10 4.71
C VAL A 38 2.30 6.61 4.83
N VAL A 39 1.45 7.22 4.01
CA VAL A 39 1.25 8.67 4.01
C VAL A 39 0.47 9.05 5.28
N THR A 40 1.08 9.89 6.11
CA THR A 40 0.48 10.38 7.35
C THR A 40 -0.86 11.07 7.07
N GLY A 41 -1.90 10.69 7.82
CA GLY A 41 -3.26 11.19 7.62
C GLY A 41 -3.96 10.63 6.37
N GLY A 42 -3.31 9.73 5.62
CA GLY A 42 -3.92 8.99 4.53
C GLY A 42 -4.75 7.80 5.02
N PRO A 43 -5.53 7.18 4.12
CA PRO A 43 -6.48 6.14 4.51
C PRO A 43 -5.81 4.89 5.08
N ALA A 44 -4.67 4.48 4.53
CA ALA A 44 -3.84 3.42 5.08
C ALA A 44 -3.35 3.71 6.51
N ALA A 45 -2.95 4.95 6.81
CA ALA A 45 -2.55 5.34 8.15
C ALA A 45 -3.73 5.25 9.13
N GLN A 46 -4.91 5.69 8.70
CA GLN A 46 -6.14 5.62 9.50
C GLN A 46 -6.57 4.18 9.80
N ALA A 47 -6.35 3.27 8.85
CA ALA A 47 -6.59 1.84 9.04
C ALA A 47 -5.52 1.13 9.88
N GLY A 48 -4.41 1.80 10.19
CA GLY A 48 -3.33 1.24 11.02
C GLY A 48 -2.29 0.43 10.25
N LEU A 49 -2.20 0.62 8.93
CA LEU A 49 -1.06 0.12 8.15
C LEU A 49 0.23 0.82 8.58
N ARG A 50 1.34 0.09 8.49
CA ARG A 50 2.67 0.50 8.91
C ARG A 50 3.65 0.31 7.76
N GLY A 51 4.40 1.36 7.48
CA GLY A 51 5.52 1.29 6.54
C GLY A 51 6.74 0.63 7.17
N SER A 52 7.81 0.57 6.37
CA SER A 52 9.12 0.10 6.81
C SER A 52 9.57 0.78 8.11
N THR A 53 10.12 -0.01 9.04
CA THR A 53 10.62 0.47 10.33
C THR A 53 12.14 0.68 10.34
N GLY A 54 12.80 0.36 9.23
CA GLY A 54 14.23 0.52 9.04
C GLY A 54 14.73 -0.29 7.86
N GLU A 55 16.04 -0.42 7.76
CA GLU A 55 16.67 -1.24 6.73
C GLU A 55 17.56 -2.32 7.37
N THR A 56 17.82 -3.37 6.63
CA THR A 56 18.77 -4.42 6.95
C THR A 56 19.55 -4.81 5.69
N VAL A 57 20.72 -5.42 5.85
CA VAL A 57 21.53 -5.85 4.71
C VAL A 57 21.38 -7.35 4.53
N VAL A 58 20.83 -7.76 3.38
CA VAL A 58 20.72 -9.16 2.97
C VAL A 58 21.57 -9.36 1.73
N ASN A 59 22.53 -10.28 1.78
CA ASN A 59 23.45 -10.57 0.68
C ASN A 59 24.19 -9.32 0.13
N GLY A 60 24.51 -8.36 1.00
CA GLY A 60 25.20 -7.11 0.62
C GLY A 60 24.28 -6.02 0.04
N VAL A 61 22.96 -6.24 0.00
CA VAL A 61 21.96 -5.27 -0.49
C VAL A 61 21.15 -4.73 0.68
N SER A 62 21.01 -3.40 0.78
CA SER A 62 20.10 -2.75 1.74
C SER A 62 18.67 -3.02 1.33
N VAL A 63 17.90 -3.61 2.24
CA VAL A 63 16.48 -3.92 2.05
C VAL A 63 15.65 -3.44 3.24
N PRO A 64 14.41 -2.99 2.99
CA PRO A 64 13.56 -2.51 4.05
C PRO A 64 13.11 -3.66 4.97
N ARG A 65 12.97 -3.35 6.26
CA ARG A 65 12.62 -4.31 7.31
C ARG A 65 11.45 -3.83 8.17
N GLY A 66 10.66 -4.79 8.62
CA GLY A 66 9.40 -4.55 9.32
C GLY A 66 8.36 -3.92 8.41
N GLY A 67 7.35 -3.29 9.00
CA GLY A 67 6.19 -2.79 8.26
C GLY A 67 5.22 -3.90 7.89
N ASP A 68 4.38 -3.60 6.90
CA ASP A 68 3.35 -4.50 6.41
C ASP A 68 3.64 -4.95 4.98
N VAL A 69 3.30 -6.20 4.70
CA VAL A 69 3.32 -6.76 3.35
C VAL A 69 1.93 -7.25 2.98
N VAL A 70 1.30 -6.61 2.01
CA VAL A 70 -0.02 -7.01 1.54
C VAL A 70 0.11 -8.26 0.67
N ILE A 71 -0.50 -9.37 1.10
CA ILE A 71 -0.50 -10.65 0.39
C ILE A 71 -1.86 -10.97 -0.24
N ALA A 72 -2.94 -10.34 0.23
CA ALA A 72 -4.26 -10.45 -0.36
C ALA A 72 -5.10 -9.18 -0.13
N ALA A 73 -6.10 -8.97 -0.97
CA ALA A 73 -7.09 -7.90 -0.83
C ALA A 73 -8.48 -8.46 -1.21
N ASN A 74 -9.47 -8.33 -0.32
CA ASN A 74 -10.81 -8.91 -0.49
C ASN A 74 -10.80 -10.42 -0.82
N GLY A 75 -9.81 -11.16 -0.31
CA GLY A 75 -9.61 -12.58 -0.60
C GLY A 75 -8.94 -12.88 -1.95
N GLU A 76 -8.62 -11.87 -2.76
CA GLU A 76 -7.81 -12.01 -3.97
C GLU A 76 -6.32 -11.92 -3.63
N LEU A 77 -5.52 -12.88 -4.11
CA LEU A 77 -4.08 -12.90 -3.89
C LEU A 77 -3.41 -11.73 -4.62
N ILE A 78 -2.56 -11.01 -3.89
CA ILE A 78 -1.74 -9.92 -4.44
C ILE A 78 -0.35 -10.49 -4.71
N HIS A 79 0.02 -10.62 -5.98
CA HIS A 79 1.33 -11.16 -6.34
C HIS A 79 2.41 -10.08 -6.26
N ASP A 80 2.05 -8.84 -6.55
CA ASP A 80 2.99 -7.72 -6.57
C ASP A 80 2.31 -6.37 -6.30
N PHE A 81 3.11 -5.31 -6.24
CA PHE A 81 2.60 -3.97 -5.96
C PHE A 81 1.70 -3.44 -7.10
N THR A 82 1.85 -3.94 -8.33
CA THR A 82 1.00 -3.54 -9.46
C THR A 82 -0.41 -4.08 -9.30
N ASP A 83 -0.59 -5.31 -8.82
CA ASP A 83 -1.93 -5.84 -8.52
C ASP A 83 -2.67 -4.96 -7.49
N LEU A 84 -2.00 -4.58 -6.41
CA LEU A 84 -2.58 -3.68 -5.40
C LEU A 84 -2.99 -2.33 -5.99
N LEU A 85 -2.16 -1.78 -6.90
CA LEU A 85 -2.44 -0.52 -7.58
C LEU A 85 -3.64 -0.65 -8.53
N VAL A 86 -3.73 -1.75 -9.29
CA VAL A 86 -4.83 -2.03 -10.21
C VAL A 86 -6.13 -2.21 -9.43
N LEU A 87 -6.13 -2.99 -8.35
CA LEU A 87 -7.29 -3.21 -7.50
C LEU A 87 -7.78 -1.90 -6.88
N THR A 88 -6.84 -1.09 -6.35
CA THR A 88 -7.18 0.25 -5.84
C THR A 88 -7.78 1.12 -6.95
N SER A 89 -7.19 1.14 -8.15
CA SER A 89 -7.64 1.97 -9.27
C SER A 89 -9.00 1.56 -9.84
N ASN A 90 -9.37 0.28 -9.72
CA ASN A 90 -10.70 -0.22 -10.13
C ASN A 90 -11.77 -0.03 -9.04
N SER A 91 -11.37 0.35 -7.82
CA SER A 91 -12.29 0.59 -6.72
C SER A 91 -12.83 2.03 -6.72
N THR A 92 -13.79 2.32 -5.85
CA THR A 92 -14.35 3.67 -5.68
C THR A 92 -13.87 4.29 -4.38
N VAL A 93 -13.81 5.62 -4.34
CA VAL A 93 -13.58 6.37 -3.10
C VAL A 93 -14.73 6.07 -2.13
N GLY A 94 -14.39 5.67 -0.90
CA GLY A 94 -15.34 5.23 0.11
C GLY A 94 -15.53 3.71 0.16
N ASP A 95 -15.02 2.95 -0.81
CA ASP A 95 -15.05 1.49 -0.73
C ASP A 95 -14.13 0.99 0.38
N GLN A 96 -14.55 -0.09 1.05
CA GLN A 96 -13.74 -0.78 2.04
C GLN A 96 -13.06 -1.99 1.40
N LEU A 97 -11.72 -2.00 1.44
CA LEU A 97 -10.89 -3.12 1.05
C LEU A 97 -10.42 -3.87 2.29
N GLU A 98 -10.63 -5.17 2.33
CA GLU A 98 -10.09 -6.04 3.36
C GLU A 98 -8.69 -6.50 2.96
N LEU A 99 -7.65 -5.85 3.48
CA LEU A 99 -6.27 -6.18 3.16
C LEU A 99 -5.74 -7.22 4.13
N THR A 100 -5.26 -8.36 3.61
CA THR A 100 -4.49 -9.33 4.39
C THR A 100 -3.03 -8.95 4.30
N VAL A 101 -2.44 -8.59 5.44
CA VAL A 101 -1.04 -8.18 5.53
C VAL A 101 -0.25 -9.14 6.41
N VAL A 102 1.02 -9.35 6.07
CA VAL A 102 1.98 -10.02 6.94
C VAL A 102 2.75 -8.96 7.72
N ARG A 103 2.69 -9.04 9.04
CA ARG A 103 3.42 -8.15 9.96
C ARG A 103 4.15 -9.02 10.98
N ALA A 104 5.48 -8.91 11.02
CA ALA A 104 6.33 -9.71 11.91
C ALA A 104 6.10 -11.24 11.79
N GLY A 105 5.81 -11.72 10.57
CA GLY A 105 5.55 -13.13 10.29
C GLY A 105 4.11 -13.60 10.56
N GLU A 106 3.24 -12.74 11.10
CA GLU A 106 1.83 -13.05 11.34
C GLU A 106 0.92 -12.42 10.30
N GLU A 107 -0.09 -13.15 9.86
CA GLU A 107 -1.14 -12.65 8.96
C GLU A 107 -2.20 -11.86 9.75
N ILE A 108 -2.45 -10.63 9.35
CA ILE A 108 -3.39 -9.70 9.97
C ILE A 108 -4.33 -9.18 8.89
N ILE A 109 -5.62 -9.23 9.16
CA ILE A 109 -6.65 -8.66 8.29
C ILE A 109 -6.93 -7.23 8.75
N ILE A 110 -6.76 -6.27 7.84
CA ILE A 110 -6.96 -4.85 8.10
C ILE A 110 -7.97 -4.30 7.09
N PRO A 111 -9.18 -3.90 7.54
CA PRO A 111 -10.12 -3.20 6.69
C PRO A 111 -9.64 -1.77 6.45
N VAL A 112 -9.46 -1.38 5.19
CA VAL A 112 -9.05 -0.04 4.78
C VAL A 112 -10.12 0.58 3.90
N THR A 113 -10.63 1.74 4.31
CA THR A 113 -11.53 2.53 3.46
C THR A 113 -10.71 3.38 2.50
N LEU A 114 -10.98 3.33 1.21
CA LEU A 114 -10.27 4.12 0.21
C LEU A 114 -10.69 5.60 0.30
N GLY A 115 -9.69 6.49 0.30
CA GLY A 115 -9.91 7.92 0.33
C GLY A 115 -9.69 8.56 -1.05
N PRO A 116 -10.10 9.83 -1.21
CA PRO A 116 -9.76 10.60 -2.39
C PRO A 116 -8.26 10.92 -2.41
N ARG A 117 -7.59 10.75 -3.55
CA ARG A 117 -6.18 11.18 -3.68
C ARG A 117 -6.06 12.70 -3.49
N PRO A 118 -5.24 13.20 -2.54
CA PRO A 118 -4.95 14.62 -2.44
C PRO A 118 -4.09 15.03 -3.64
N GLY A 119 -4.66 15.82 -4.55
CA GLY A 119 -3.99 16.22 -5.79
C GLY A 119 -4.92 16.63 -6.94
N ASN A 120 -6.21 16.33 -6.84
CA ASN A 120 -7.19 16.66 -7.90
C ASN A 120 -8.01 17.91 -7.56
N VAL A 121 -7.68 18.61 -6.46
CA VAL A 121 -8.26 19.92 -6.17
C VAL A 121 -7.58 20.92 -7.10
N GLN A 122 -8.30 21.25 -8.17
CA GLN A 122 -8.06 22.41 -9.03
C GLN A 122 -7.60 23.61 -8.17
N LEU A 123 -6.33 24.02 -8.30
CA LEU A 123 -5.95 25.37 -7.90
C LEU A 123 -6.81 26.33 -8.75
N PRO A 124 -7.50 27.32 -8.16
CA PRO A 124 -8.19 28.31 -8.96
C PRO A 124 -7.13 29.04 -9.79
N THR A 125 -7.07 28.77 -11.09
CA THR A 125 -6.33 29.60 -12.04
C THR A 125 -7.13 30.87 -12.25
N GLY A 126 -7.09 31.74 -11.24
CA GLY A 126 -7.34 33.16 -11.42
C GLY A 126 -6.03 33.79 -11.83
N HIS A 127 -5.90 34.17 -13.10
CA HIS A 127 -4.98 35.22 -13.49
C HIS A 127 -5.78 36.28 -14.26
N PRO A 128 -5.65 37.57 -13.89
CA PRO A 128 -6.40 38.68 -14.48
C PRO A 128 -6.03 38.95 -15.94
#